data_AF-A0A9D2D1W6-F1
#
_entry.id   AF-A0A9D2D1W6-F1
#
_cell.length_a   1.000
_cell.length_b   1.000
_cell.length_c   1.000
_cell.angle_alpha   90.00
_cell.angle_beta   90.00
_cell.angle_gamma   90.00
#
_symmetry.space_group_name_H-M   'P 1'
#
loop_
_entity.id
_entity.type
_entity.pdbx_description
1 polymer ?
#
loop_
_entity_poly.entity_id
_entity_poly.type
_entity_poly.pdbx_seq_one_letter_code
_entity_poly.pdbx_strand_id
1 'polypeptide(L)'
;MAGTMAAGTGTTVLASSDTDQEVVVGKNDKPYLALGKDLTSSQRDTVLDLLGVDEDKLDEYDVIYITNDQEHKYLDDYIPKSEIGTRSLSSVVVIAGKKGSGVQVTTKNIDYCTTGMYENALVTAGITDAQAIV
;
A
#
# COMPACT_ATOMS: atom_id res chain seq x y z
N MET A 1 -14.48 -59.27 12.26
CA MET A 1 -14.44 -59.07 10.79
C MET A 1 -14.36 -57.58 10.57
N ALA A 2 -13.20 -56.98 10.30
CA ALA A 2 -12.44 -57.05 9.04
C ALA A 2 -13.24 -56.43 7.88
N GLY A 3 -12.96 -55.15 7.60
CA GLY A 3 -12.58 -54.67 6.26
C GLY A 3 -13.50 -53.52 5.83
N THR A 4 -13.11 -52.50 5.08
CA THR A 4 -11.94 -52.36 4.21
C THR A 4 -11.74 -50.88 3.87
N MET A 5 -10.50 -50.51 3.54
CA MET A 5 -10.01 -49.18 3.17
C MET A 5 -10.37 -48.74 1.74
N ALA A 6 -10.36 -47.43 1.50
CA ALA A 6 -9.95 -46.74 0.26
C ALA A 6 -9.44 -45.33 0.68
N ALA A 7 -8.17 -44.93 0.58
CA ALA A 7 -7.22 -44.80 -0.54
C ALA A 7 -7.42 -43.53 -1.41
N GLY A 8 -6.41 -42.65 -1.38
CA GLY A 8 -6.13 -41.57 -2.36
C GLY A 8 -6.83 -40.24 -2.04
N THR A 9 -6.20 -39.07 -2.11
CA THR A 9 -4.93 -38.63 -2.69
C THR A 9 -4.55 -37.30 -2.02
N GLY A 10 -3.26 -37.06 -1.81
CA GLY A 10 -2.77 -35.81 -1.28
C GLY A 10 -3.17 -34.61 -2.14
N THR A 11 -3.49 -33.52 -1.47
CA THR A 11 -3.22 -32.19 -2.01
C THR A 11 -2.51 -31.44 -0.91
N THR A 12 -1.18 -31.49 -0.97
CA THR A 12 -0.33 -30.43 -0.45
C THR A 12 -0.74 -29.18 -1.23
N VAL A 13 -1.59 -28.33 -0.64
CA VAL A 13 -1.70 -26.96 -1.14
C VAL A 13 -0.41 -26.25 -0.73
N LEU A 14 0.42 -26.13 -1.74
CA LEU A 14 1.68 -25.41 -1.79
C LEU A 14 1.48 -24.02 -1.20
N ALA A 15 2.45 -23.60 -0.38
CA ALA A 15 2.66 -22.21 -0.04
C ALA A 15 2.67 -21.41 -1.35
N SER A 16 1.59 -20.70 -1.61
CA SER A 16 1.55 -19.67 -2.66
C SER A 16 1.93 -18.41 -1.92
N SER A 17 3.22 -18.11 -1.93
CA SER A 17 3.76 -16.79 -1.58
C SER A 17 3.39 -15.82 -2.69
N ASP A 18 2.10 -15.52 -2.78
CA ASP A 18 1.53 -14.57 -3.72
C ASP A 18 0.91 -13.46 -2.88
N THR A 19 1.74 -12.45 -2.59
CA THR A 19 1.29 -11.19 -2.00
C THR A 19 0.62 -10.37 -3.10
N ASP A 20 -0.50 -10.86 -3.61
CA ASP A 20 -1.49 -10.06 -4.34
C ASP A 20 -2.48 -9.56 -3.29
N GLN A 21 -2.03 -8.62 -2.47
CA GLN A 21 -2.92 -7.95 -1.52
C GLN A 21 -3.81 -6.99 -2.33
N GLU A 22 -4.98 -7.46 -2.71
CA GLU A 22 -6.08 -6.58 -3.08
C GLU A 22 -6.45 -5.76 -1.83
N VAL A 23 -6.03 -4.50 -1.80
CA VAL A 23 -6.33 -3.58 -0.71
C VAL A 23 -7.78 -3.12 -0.86
N VAL A 24 -8.71 -3.87 -0.27
CA VAL A 24 -10.12 -3.52 -0.21
C VAL A 24 -10.32 -2.56 0.97
N VAL A 25 -10.34 -1.26 0.73
CA VAL A 25 -10.61 -0.25 1.77
C VAL A 25 -12.09 -0.32 2.18
N GLY A 26 -12.40 -0.99 3.28
CA GLY A 26 -13.72 -1.00 3.88
C GLY A 26 -14.06 0.33 4.54
N LYS A 27 -15.36 0.65 4.61
CA LYS A 27 -15.90 1.91 5.19
C LYS A 27 -15.56 2.16 6.67
N ASN A 28 -15.04 1.14 7.36
CA ASN A 28 -14.63 1.15 8.77
C ASN A 28 -13.19 0.64 8.96
N ASP A 29 -12.42 0.48 7.87
CA ASP A 29 -11.04 0.04 7.98
C ASP A 29 -10.15 1.17 8.47
N LYS A 30 -9.07 0.75 9.13
CA LYS A 30 -8.02 1.66 9.60
C LYS A 30 -7.44 2.42 8.41
N PRO A 31 -7.00 3.67 8.60
CA PRO A 31 -6.25 4.37 7.57
C PRO A 31 -5.02 3.55 7.14
N TYR A 32 -4.79 3.46 5.84
CA TYR A 32 -3.68 2.72 5.27
C TYR A 32 -2.43 3.59 5.25
N LEU A 33 -1.30 3.04 5.68
CA LEU A 33 -0.01 3.72 5.64
C LEU A 33 1.00 2.84 4.90
N ALA A 34 1.40 3.23 3.71
CA ALA A 34 2.50 2.61 3.01
C ALA A 34 3.80 3.38 3.28
N LEU A 35 4.81 2.69 3.77
CA LEU A 35 6.14 3.23 4.00
C LEU A 35 7.18 2.52 3.15
N GLY A 36 8.11 3.28 2.59
CA GLY A 36 9.26 2.72 1.89
C GLY A 36 10.15 1.91 2.85
N LYS A 37 10.53 0.69 2.47
CA LYS A 37 11.35 -0.18 3.32
C LYS A 37 12.80 0.31 3.48
N ASP A 38 13.28 1.14 2.54
CA ASP A 38 14.64 1.69 2.55
C ASP A 38 14.78 3.01 3.33
N LEU A 39 13.70 3.43 4.01
CA LEU A 39 13.71 4.57 4.93
C LEU A 39 14.52 4.23 6.18
N THR A 40 15.45 5.12 6.53
CA THR A 40 16.08 5.07 7.86
C THR A 40 15.09 5.53 8.93
N SER A 41 15.35 5.21 10.20
CA SER A 41 14.49 5.63 11.31
C SER A 41 14.21 7.15 11.31
N SER A 42 15.26 7.97 11.13
CA SER A 42 15.10 9.44 11.07
C SER A 42 14.33 9.92 9.84
N GLN A 43 14.48 9.22 8.70
CA GLN A 43 13.69 9.54 7.50
C GLN A 43 12.22 9.18 7.72
N ARG A 44 11.96 8.03 8.34
CA ARG A 44 10.61 7.60 8.70
C ARG A 44 9.95 8.60 9.65
N ASP A 45 10.63 9.08 10.68
CA ASP A 45 10.09 10.11 11.59
C ASP A 45 9.70 11.39 10.82
N THR A 46 10.59 11.84 9.93
CA THR A 46 10.33 13.03 9.10
C THR A 46 9.14 12.82 8.18
N VAL A 47 9.03 11.64 7.57
CA VAL A 47 7.90 11.29 6.70
C VAL A 47 6.61 11.21 7.50
N LEU A 48 6.61 10.56 8.66
CA LEU A 48 5.44 10.47 9.54
C LEU A 48 4.95 11.88 9.94
N ASP A 49 5.86 12.78 10.29
CA ASP A 49 5.55 14.18 10.59
C ASP A 49 4.93 14.91 9.38
N LEU A 50 5.49 14.71 8.17
CA LEU A 50 4.94 15.28 6.93
C LEU A 50 3.55 14.74 6.58
N LEU A 51 3.29 13.47 6.88
CA LEU A 51 2.00 12.80 6.70
C LEU A 51 1.02 13.13 7.83
N GLY A 52 1.48 13.77 8.92
CA GLY A 52 0.67 14.07 10.10
C GLY A 52 0.26 12.84 10.90
N VAL A 53 1.06 11.76 10.83
CA VAL A 53 0.84 10.51 11.53
C VAL A 53 1.75 10.44 12.76
N ASP A 54 1.17 10.25 13.94
CA ASP A 54 1.92 9.98 15.16
C ASP A 54 2.50 8.55 15.12
N GLU A 55 3.80 8.39 15.35
CA GLU A 55 4.43 7.06 15.43
C GLU A 55 3.79 6.19 16.53
N ASP A 56 3.37 6.81 17.64
CA ASP A 56 2.70 6.14 18.76
C ASP A 56 1.29 5.64 18.42
N LYS A 57 0.70 6.11 17.31
CA LYS A 57 -0.64 5.71 16.86
C LYS A 57 -0.59 4.78 15.66
N LEU A 58 0.57 4.27 15.28
CA LEU A 58 0.68 3.36 14.14
C LEU A 58 -0.15 2.09 14.28
N ASP A 59 -0.49 1.67 15.51
CA ASP A 59 -1.43 0.56 15.76
C ASP A 59 -2.86 0.86 15.27
N GLU A 60 -3.20 2.14 15.08
CA GLU A 60 -4.46 2.60 14.49
C GLU A 60 -4.41 2.64 12.96
N TYR A 61 -3.27 2.36 12.33
CA TYR A 61 -3.07 2.34 10.88
C TYR A 61 -2.75 0.93 10.39
N ASP A 62 -3.13 0.62 9.15
CA ASP A 62 -2.63 -0.56 8.46
C ASP A 62 -1.31 -0.20 7.76
N VAL A 63 -0.22 -0.46 8.47
CA VAL A 63 1.14 -0.14 8.01
C VAL A 63 1.67 -1.25 7.10
N ILE A 64 1.97 -0.92 5.85
CA ILE A 64 2.63 -1.81 4.90
C ILE A 64 4.00 -1.24 4.54
N TYR A 65 4.96 -2.12 4.28
CA TYR A 65 6.29 -1.74 3.85
C TYR A 65 6.50 -2.12 2.39
N ILE A 66 6.71 -1.13 1.54
CA ILE A 66 6.98 -1.32 0.12
C ILE A 66 8.48 -1.54 -0.07
N THR A 67 8.86 -2.59 -0.77
CA THR A 67 10.27 -2.82 -1.14
C THR A 67 10.56 -2.29 -2.54
N ASN A 68 11.81 -1.92 -2.80
CA ASN A 68 12.21 -1.51 -4.14
C ASN A 68 11.95 -2.60 -5.20
N ASP A 69 12.08 -3.89 -4.84
CA ASP A 69 11.69 -5.00 -5.71
C ASP A 69 10.20 -4.98 -6.08
N GLN A 70 9.31 -4.61 -5.15
CA GLN A 70 7.88 -4.48 -5.44
C GLN A 70 7.62 -3.30 -6.37
N GLU A 71 8.30 -2.16 -6.17
CA GLU A 71 8.22 -1.02 -7.08
C GLU A 71 8.65 -1.44 -8.50
N HIS A 72 9.78 -2.13 -8.64
CA HIS A 72 10.21 -2.65 -9.94
C HIS A 72 9.22 -3.67 -10.51
N LYS A 73 8.65 -4.56 -9.69
CA LYS A 73 7.67 -5.55 -10.14
C LYS A 73 6.41 -4.91 -10.73
N TYR A 74 5.92 -3.83 -10.13
CA TYR A 74 4.63 -3.22 -10.52
C TYR A 74 4.79 -1.98 -11.41
N LEU A 75 5.94 -1.31 -11.38
CA LEU A 75 6.16 -0.01 -12.02
C LEU A 75 7.21 -0.03 -13.13
N ASP A 76 8.04 -1.07 -13.30
CA ASP A 76 9.06 -1.11 -14.37
C ASP A 76 8.48 -0.88 -15.78
N ASP A 77 7.25 -1.35 -16.02
CA ASP A 77 6.56 -1.21 -17.31
C ASP A 77 5.99 0.20 -17.54
N TYR A 78 5.82 0.99 -16.46
CA TYR A 78 5.16 2.30 -16.49
C TYR A 78 6.11 3.47 -16.20
N ILE A 79 7.17 3.22 -15.44
CA ILE A 79 8.13 4.21 -14.94
C ILE A 79 9.53 3.69 -15.26
N PRO A 80 10.39 4.50 -15.90
CA PRO A 80 11.75 4.08 -16.18
C PRO A 80 12.53 3.84 -14.87
N LYS A 81 13.38 2.81 -14.85
CA LYS A 81 14.20 2.42 -13.69
C LYS A 81 15.03 3.56 -13.10
N SER A 82 15.42 4.52 -13.93
CA SER A 82 16.18 5.70 -13.48
C SER A 82 15.36 6.61 -12.55
N GLU A 83 14.03 6.62 -12.69
CA GLU A 83 13.10 7.41 -11.89
C GLU A 83 12.59 6.63 -10.67
N ILE A 84 12.43 5.29 -10.80
CA ILE A 84 12.18 4.41 -9.64
C ILE A 84 13.38 4.44 -8.69
N GLY A 85 14.60 4.50 -9.24
CA GLY A 85 15.83 4.47 -8.47
C GLY A 85 16.09 3.09 -7.87
N THR A 86 16.93 3.04 -6.83
CA THR A 86 17.37 1.79 -6.18
C THR A 86 16.94 1.70 -4.71
N ARG A 87 16.10 2.62 -4.24
CA ARG A 87 15.68 2.73 -2.84
C ARG A 87 14.21 3.10 -2.80
N SER A 88 13.40 2.30 -2.11
CA SER A 88 12.00 2.65 -1.85
C SER A 88 11.93 3.58 -0.65
N LEU A 89 11.84 4.88 -0.94
CA LEU A 89 11.67 5.95 0.06
C LEU A 89 10.26 6.55 0.05
N SER A 90 9.49 6.26 -0.99
CA SER A 90 8.13 6.74 -1.19
C SER A 90 7.24 6.27 -0.06
N SER A 91 6.38 7.16 0.43
CA SER A 91 5.42 6.86 1.48
C SER A 91 4.09 7.51 1.17
N VAL A 92 3.00 6.88 1.56
CA VAL A 92 1.65 7.42 1.38
C VAL A 92 0.77 6.98 2.51
N VAL A 93 -0.04 7.92 3.02
CA VAL A 93 -1.16 7.61 3.91
C VAL A 93 -2.46 7.82 3.15
N VAL A 94 -3.39 6.87 3.24
CA VAL A 94 -4.73 6.94 2.66
C VAL A 94 -5.75 6.77 3.78
N ILE A 95 -6.54 7.82 3.98
CA ILE A 95 -7.54 7.93 5.03
C ILE A 95 -8.91 7.93 4.36
N ALA A 96 -9.83 7.11 4.85
CA ALA A 96 -11.21 7.12 4.38
C ALA A 96 -11.87 8.48 4.68
N GLY A 97 -12.41 9.11 3.64
CA GLY A 97 -13.09 10.39 3.73
C GLY A 97 -14.52 10.26 4.24
N LYS A 98 -15.12 11.37 4.67
CA LYS A 98 -16.56 11.39 4.99
C LYS A 98 -17.35 11.30 3.69
N LYS A 99 -18.51 10.64 3.72
CA LYS A 99 -19.38 10.52 2.54
C LYS A 99 -19.66 11.90 1.91
N GLY A 100 -19.30 12.07 0.64
CA GLY A 100 -19.41 13.32 -0.11
C GLY A 100 -18.27 14.33 0.09
N SER A 101 -17.16 13.93 0.75
CA SER A 101 -15.95 14.77 0.86
C SER A 101 -15.15 14.83 -0.44
N GLY A 102 -15.37 13.89 -1.36
CA GLY A 102 -14.56 13.76 -2.56
C GLY A 102 -13.18 13.17 -2.26
N VAL A 103 -12.38 13.04 -3.31
CA VAL A 103 -10.98 12.61 -3.23
C VAL A 103 -10.11 13.85 -3.07
N GLN A 104 -9.28 13.88 -2.03
CA GLN A 104 -8.31 14.94 -1.77
C GLN A 104 -6.92 14.33 -1.69
N VAL A 105 -6.03 14.73 -2.60
CA VAL A 105 -4.63 14.31 -2.53
C VAL A 105 -3.74 15.51 -2.15
N THR A 106 -2.85 15.30 -1.20
CA THR A 106 -1.81 16.26 -0.84
C THR A 106 -0.45 15.64 -1.12
N THR A 107 0.33 16.23 -2.01
CA THR A 107 1.69 15.76 -2.30
C THR A 107 2.72 16.64 -1.59
N LYS A 108 3.65 16.03 -0.87
CA LYS A 108 4.76 16.64 -0.13
C LYS A 108 6.04 16.06 -0.70
N ASN A 109 6.80 16.88 -1.43
CA ASN A 109 8.12 16.48 -1.95
C ASN A 109 8.07 15.35 -2.99
N ILE A 110 7.15 15.45 -3.96
CA ILE A 110 7.01 14.53 -5.09
C ILE A 110 7.47 15.23 -6.38
N ASP A 111 8.40 14.60 -7.11
CA ASP A 111 8.91 15.11 -8.40
C ASP A 111 8.25 14.45 -9.62
N TYR A 112 7.85 13.18 -9.53
CA TYR A 112 7.42 12.38 -10.69
C TYR A 112 5.89 12.30 -10.87
N CYS A 113 5.15 12.06 -9.79
CA CYS A 113 3.68 11.89 -9.85
C CYS A 113 2.95 13.18 -9.47
N THR A 114 1.97 13.58 -10.27
CA THR A 114 1.13 14.73 -9.93
C THR A 114 -0.04 14.33 -9.03
N THR A 115 -0.53 15.28 -8.24
CA THR A 115 -1.74 15.14 -7.42
C THR A 115 -2.91 14.55 -8.21
N GLY A 116 -3.10 14.99 -9.46
CA GLY A 116 -4.15 14.47 -10.34
C GLY A 116 -3.97 13.02 -10.78
N MET A 117 -2.74 12.49 -10.85
CA MET A 117 -2.53 11.05 -11.10
C MET A 117 -3.03 10.21 -9.93
N TYR A 118 -2.74 10.63 -8.70
CA TYR A 118 -3.22 9.96 -7.49
C TYR A 118 -4.74 10.05 -7.36
N GLU A 119 -5.33 11.21 -7.64
CA GLU A 119 -6.80 11.37 -7.63
C GLU A 119 -7.46 10.44 -8.66
N ASN A 120 -6.96 10.40 -9.90
CA ASN A 120 -7.48 9.53 -10.93
C ASN A 120 -7.30 8.04 -10.58
N ALA A 121 -6.19 7.66 -9.96
CA ALA A 121 -5.96 6.29 -9.51
C ALA A 121 -6.98 5.88 -8.44
N LEU A 122 -7.23 6.74 -7.45
CA LEU A 122 -8.23 6.51 -6.40
C LEU A 122 -9.65 6.43 -6.98
N VAL A 123 -10.01 7.35 -7.87
CA VAL A 123 -11.32 7.33 -8.54
C VAL A 123 -11.49 6.07 -9.40
N THR A 124 -10.45 5.64 -10.12
CA THR A 124 -10.48 4.41 -10.93
C THR A 124 -10.59 3.16 -10.04
N ALA A 125 -10.00 3.18 -8.85
CA ALA A 125 -10.17 2.15 -7.83
C ALA A 125 -11.57 2.15 -7.18
N GLY A 126 -12.48 3.06 -7.58
CA GLY A 126 -13.83 3.16 -7.05
C GLY A 126 -13.94 3.95 -5.74
N ILE A 127 -12.86 4.63 -5.33
CA ILE A 127 -12.83 5.45 -4.13
C ILE A 127 -13.42 6.82 -4.46
N THR A 128 -14.60 7.12 -3.91
CA THR A 128 -15.26 8.43 -4.08
C THR A 128 -14.92 9.43 -2.99
N ASP A 129 -14.57 8.97 -1.79
CA ASP A 129 -14.36 9.80 -0.61
C ASP A 129 -13.10 9.34 0.14
N ALA A 130 -11.97 9.97 -0.11
CA ALA A 130 -10.71 9.65 0.57
C ALA A 130 -9.77 10.84 0.61
N GLN A 131 -8.92 10.86 1.62
CA GLN A 131 -7.81 11.79 1.73
C GLN A 131 -6.52 11.00 1.64
N ALA A 132 -5.69 11.28 0.64
CA ALA A 132 -4.36 10.71 0.53
C ALA A 132 -3.31 11.81 0.72
N ILE A 133 -2.26 11.51 1.47
CA ILE A 133 -1.09 12.37 1.61
C ILE A 133 0.11 11.53 1.17
N VAL A 134 0.84 12.04 0.18
CA VAL A 134 1.98 11.37 -0.47
C VAL A 134 3.21 12.24 -0.31
#